data_AF-A0A449A8X4-F1
#
_entry.id   AF-A0A449A8X4-F1
#
_cell.length_a   1.000
_cell.length_b   1.000
_cell.length_c   1.000
_cell.angle_alpha   90.00
_cell.angle_beta   90.00
_cell.angle_gamma   90.00
#
_symmetry.space_group_name_H-M   'P 1'
#
loop_
_entity.id
_entity.type
_entity.pdbx_description
1 polymer ?
#
loop_
_entity_poly.entity_id
_entity_poly.type
_entity_poly.pdbx_seq_one_letter_code
_entity_poly.pdbx_strand_id
1 'polypeptide(L)'
;MAIGIVAEYNPFHNGHIRQLNWIKENFPNEKIIVVMTDKFSQRGELTITSFAKRKAIAKKYGVNKVLKLNFEQGVQAAHIFAQNAIKKLYKAGVDKIVFGSESNDIEQMIFIAKTLKKNQQNFDQIIRKYIRKEKLAYPKAFSCALQELTGKNFTMPNDILGFEYIKTIIFNDYNITPYSLERNIAFHSETTIDNYASASLLRNKLRNNESISQFSPMKIKHPRFIDKYYKKFIKILTNTNINKLKKVKLVSEGIENLLLKNANQPDYNSFVNACVSKRYTASRIKRIIAWILCKKW
;
A
#
# COMPACT_ATOMS: atom_id res chain seq x y z
N MET A 1 -15.97 -17.99 -11.88
CA MET A 1 -15.72 -16.58 -11.50
C MET A 1 -14.98 -16.53 -10.18
N ALA A 2 -14.16 -15.51 -9.97
CA ALA A 2 -13.34 -15.40 -8.77
C ALA A 2 -13.08 -13.92 -8.41
N ILE A 3 -13.17 -13.65 -7.12
CA ILE A 3 -13.04 -12.31 -6.54
C ILE A 3 -11.66 -12.14 -5.95
N GLY A 4 -10.98 -11.10 -6.38
CA GLY A 4 -9.67 -10.71 -5.94
C GLY A 4 -9.70 -9.71 -4.79
N ILE A 5 -8.83 -9.91 -3.81
CA ILE A 5 -8.53 -8.90 -2.78
C ILE A 5 -7.02 -8.71 -2.73
N VAL A 6 -6.57 -7.46 -2.70
CA VAL A 6 -5.18 -7.11 -2.41
C VAL A 6 -5.08 -6.70 -0.94
N ALA A 7 -4.31 -7.43 -0.14
CA ALA A 7 -4.27 -7.25 1.31
C ALA A 7 -2.87 -7.36 1.92
N GLU A 8 -2.74 -6.84 3.14
CA GLU A 8 -1.55 -7.05 3.98
C GLU A 8 -1.88 -7.83 5.26
N TYR A 9 -3.12 -7.73 5.75
CA TYR A 9 -3.60 -8.37 6.98
C TYR A 9 -2.62 -8.16 8.16
N ASN A 10 -2.31 -6.90 8.46
CA ASN A 10 -1.27 -6.50 9.39
C ASN A 10 -1.78 -5.68 10.60
N PRO A 11 -2.57 -6.26 11.53
CA PRO A 11 -3.10 -7.63 11.55
C PRO A 11 -4.41 -7.82 10.74
N PHE A 12 -4.85 -9.06 10.57
CA PHE A 12 -6.22 -9.38 10.16
C PHE A 12 -7.19 -8.95 11.29
N HIS A 13 -8.33 -8.35 10.97
CA HIS A 13 -9.20 -7.66 11.94
C HIS A 13 -10.64 -7.57 11.44
N ASN A 14 -11.57 -7.08 12.26
CA ASN A 14 -13.01 -7.08 11.99
C ASN A 14 -13.40 -6.34 10.70
N GLY A 15 -12.71 -5.25 10.34
CA GLY A 15 -12.90 -4.63 9.02
C GLY A 15 -12.61 -5.56 7.81
N HIS A 16 -11.62 -6.47 7.92
CA HIS A 16 -11.36 -7.47 6.89
C HIS A 16 -12.44 -8.57 6.88
N ILE A 17 -12.96 -8.94 8.06
CA ILE A 17 -14.05 -9.90 8.18
C ILE A 17 -15.31 -9.33 7.50
N ARG A 18 -15.64 -8.05 7.77
CA ARG A 18 -16.73 -7.33 7.11
C ARG A 18 -16.59 -7.37 5.59
N GLN A 19 -15.40 -7.07 5.06
CA GLN A 19 -15.15 -7.15 3.62
C GLN A 19 -15.40 -8.57 3.07
N LEU A 20 -14.93 -9.60 3.75
CA LEU A 20 -15.14 -10.99 3.32
C LEU A 20 -16.61 -11.42 3.41
N ASN A 21 -17.34 -10.96 4.42
CA ASN A 21 -18.77 -11.25 4.57
C ASN A 21 -19.58 -10.56 3.48
N TRP A 22 -19.31 -9.28 3.23
CA TRP A 22 -19.94 -8.55 2.13
C TRP A 22 -19.74 -9.26 0.78
N ILE A 23 -18.53 -9.79 0.54
CA ILE A 23 -18.24 -10.57 -0.67
C ILE A 23 -19.11 -11.83 -0.74
N LYS A 24 -19.23 -12.59 0.37
CA LYS A 24 -20.04 -13.81 0.40
C LYS A 24 -21.53 -13.54 0.26
N GLU A 25 -22.01 -12.39 0.76
CA GLU A 25 -23.40 -11.99 0.64
C GLU A 25 -23.75 -11.58 -0.79
N ASN A 26 -22.88 -10.81 -1.45
CA ASN A 26 -23.13 -10.29 -2.80
C ASN A 26 -22.72 -11.28 -3.91
N PHE A 27 -21.82 -12.21 -3.60
CA PHE A 27 -21.26 -13.18 -4.56
C PHE A 27 -21.09 -14.58 -3.93
N PRO A 28 -22.19 -15.23 -3.47
CA PRO A 28 -22.15 -16.42 -2.62
C PRO A 28 -21.43 -17.63 -3.23
N ASN A 29 -21.39 -17.72 -4.57
CA ASN A 29 -20.83 -18.87 -5.29
C ASN A 29 -19.42 -18.60 -5.84
N GLU A 30 -18.82 -17.45 -5.55
CA GLU A 30 -17.53 -17.06 -6.12
C GLU A 30 -16.34 -17.38 -5.21
N LYS A 31 -15.23 -17.80 -5.83
CA LYS A 31 -13.98 -18.09 -5.09
C LYS A 31 -13.31 -16.78 -4.70
N ILE A 32 -12.90 -16.66 -3.44
CA ILE A 32 -12.12 -15.54 -2.93
C ILE A 32 -10.62 -15.85 -3.05
N ILE A 33 -9.91 -15.04 -3.83
CA ILE A 33 -8.47 -15.11 -4.04
C ILE A 33 -7.82 -13.85 -3.46
N VAL A 34 -6.99 -14.01 -2.42
CA VAL A 34 -6.25 -12.90 -1.84
C VAL A 34 -4.83 -12.89 -2.39
N VAL A 35 -4.39 -11.77 -2.94
CA VAL A 35 -2.96 -11.46 -3.13
C VAL A 35 -2.47 -10.72 -1.89
N MET A 36 -1.50 -11.31 -1.19
CA MET A 36 -1.04 -10.83 0.12
C MET A 36 0.46 -10.59 0.17
N THR A 37 0.87 -9.46 0.75
CA THR A 37 2.29 -9.16 1.00
C THR A 37 2.94 -10.19 1.93
N ASP A 38 4.22 -10.48 1.69
CA ASP A 38 5.02 -11.35 2.55
C ASP A 38 5.52 -10.62 3.80
N LYS A 39 6.82 -10.54 4.07
CA LYS A 39 7.33 -10.05 5.35
C LYS A 39 7.11 -8.56 5.59
N PHE A 40 7.04 -7.75 4.54
CA PHE A 40 6.91 -6.29 4.61
C PHE A 40 5.66 -5.82 3.87
N SER A 41 5.05 -4.76 4.37
CA SER A 41 3.98 -4.00 3.71
C SER A 41 4.49 -3.22 2.50
N GLN A 42 3.56 -2.73 1.69
CA GLN A 42 3.79 -1.80 0.59
C GLN A 42 4.46 -0.50 1.05
N ARG A 43 4.23 -0.10 2.30
CA ARG A 43 4.84 1.10 2.90
C ARG A 43 6.21 0.83 3.54
N GLY A 44 6.75 -0.38 3.42
CA GLY A 44 8.04 -0.76 4.00
C GLY A 44 7.99 -1.07 5.50
N GLU A 45 6.80 -1.19 6.10
CA GLU A 45 6.63 -1.59 7.49
C GLU A 45 6.71 -3.12 7.62
N LEU A 46 7.36 -3.60 8.67
CA LEU A 46 7.41 -5.03 8.95
C LEU A 46 6.03 -5.55 9.37
N THR A 47 5.62 -6.69 8.84
CA THR A 47 4.37 -7.34 9.28
C THR A 47 4.51 -7.90 10.68
N ILE A 48 3.52 -7.62 11.54
CA ILE A 48 3.51 -7.98 12.97
C ILE A 48 3.62 -9.49 13.20
N THR A 49 3.26 -10.32 12.23
CA THR A 49 3.38 -11.78 12.31
C THR A 49 3.64 -12.41 10.94
N SER A 50 3.99 -13.70 10.94
CA SER A 50 4.43 -14.42 9.73
C SER A 50 3.35 -14.50 8.66
N PHE A 51 3.79 -14.62 7.40
CA PHE A 51 2.90 -14.86 6.27
C PHE A 51 2.03 -16.11 6.48
N ALA A 52 2.59 -17.18 7.05
CA ALA A 52 1.87 -18.41 7.33
C ALA A 52 0.68 -18.18 8.28
N LYS A 53 0.87 -17.42 9.37
CA LYS A 53 -0.21 -17.09 10.32
C LYS A 53 -1.28 -16.21 9.68
N ARG A 54 -0.90 -15.19 8.91
CA ARG A 54 -1.83 -14.33 8.16
C ARG A 54 -2.61 -15.11 7.09
N LYS A 55 -1.96 -16.04 6.40
CA LYS A 55 -2.59 -16.94 5.41
C LYS A 55 -3.59 -17.88 6.09
N ALA A 56 -3.20 -18.48 7.21
CA ALA A 56 -4.05 -19.42 7.94
C ALA A 56 -5.33 -18.74 8.44
N ILE A 57 -5.22 -17.55 9.03
CA ILE A 57 -6.41 -16.81 9.49
C ILE A 57 -7.29 -16.39 8.31
N ALA A 58 -6.72 -15.90 7.20
CA ALA A 58 -7.51 -15.55 6.01
C ALA A 58 -8.32 -16.75 5.49
N LYS A 59 -7.69 -17.93 5.41
CA LYS A 59 -8.35 -19.18 5.01
C LYS A 59 -9.49 -19.57 5.96
N LYS A 60 -9.29 -19.42 7.28
CA LYS A 60 -10.32 -19.69 8.29
C LYS A 60 -11.60 -18.86 8.07
N TYR A 61 -11.46 -17.66 7.51
CA TYR A 61 -12.58 -16.77 7.21
C TYR A 61 -13.12 -16.89 5.78
N GLY A 62 -12.82 -17.99 5.07
CA GLY A 62 -13.43 -18.31 3.77
C GLY A 62 -12.62 -17.88 2.55
N VAL A 63 -11.36 -17.45 2.71
CA VAL A 63 -10.48 -17.23 1.55
C VAL A 63 -10.05 -18.56 0.95
N ASN A 64 -10.38 -18.82 -0.31
CA ASN A 64 -10.05 -20.08 -0.99
C ASN A 64 -8.55 -20.18 -1.31
N LYS A 65 -7.94 -19.10 -1.83
CA LYS A 65 -6.53 -19.09 -2.24
C LYS A 65 -5.82 -17.82 -1.76
N VAL A 66 -4.61 -17.98 -1.24
CA VAL A 66 -3.73 -16.85 -0.88
C VAL A 66 -2.45 -16.92 -1.72
N LEU A 67 -2.28 -15.93 -2.58
CA LEU A 67 -1.12 -15.75 -3.45
C LEU A 67 -0.14 -14.76 -2.79
N LYS A 68 1.10 -15.20 -2.57
CA LYS A 68 2.13 -14.36 -1.95
C LYS A 68 2.67 -13.33 -2.94
N LEU A 69 2.71 -12.03 -2.60
CA LEU A 69 3.62 -11.07 -3.24
C LEU A 69 5.00 -11.19 -2.60
N ASN A 70 6.00 -11.49 -3.42
CA ASN A 70 7.39 -11.49 -2.93
C ASN A 70 7.85 -10.06 -2.63
N PHE A 71 9.01 -9.94 -1.99
CA PHE A 71 9.50 -8.68 -1.44
C PHE A 71 9.60 -7.59 -2.52
N GLU A 72 10.18 -7.92 -3.67
CA GLU A 72 10.42 -7.01 -4.78
C GLU A 72 9.13 -6.56 -5.46
N GLN A 73 8.07 -7.37 -5.39
CA GLN A 73 6.73 -7.02 -5.86
C GLN A 73 5.96 -6.15 -4.86
N GLY A 74 6.09 -6.46 -3.57
CA GLY A 74 5.32 -5.86 -2.49
C GLY A 74 5.85 -4.50 -2.03
N VAL A 75 7.16 -4.38 -1.82
CA VAL A 75 7.79 -3.21 -1.18
C VAL A 75 8.14 -2.16 -2.24
N GLN A 76 7.11 -1.58 -2.83
CA GLN A 76 7.21 -0.68 -4.00
C GLN A 76 6.31 0.55 -3.86
N ALA A 77 6.48 1.54 -4.74
CA ALA A 77 5.50 2.63 -4.89
C ALA A 77 4.10 2.07 -5.25
N ALA A 78 3.04 2.83 -4.95
CA ALA A 78 1.65 2.35 -5.06
C ALA A 78 1.30 1.83 -6.46
N HIS A 79 1.70 2.54 -7.52
CA HIS A 79 1.48 2.12 -8.91
C HIS A 79 2.15 0.78 -9.25
N ILE A 80 3.42 0.58 -8.87
CA ILE A 80 4.15 -0.67 -9.11
C ILE A 80 3.55 -1.82 -8.28
N PHE A 81 3.19 -1.53 -7.02
CA PHE A 81 2.53 -2.50 -6.15
C PHE A 81 1.20 -2.97 -6.75
N ALA A 82 0.36 -2.03 -7.19
CA ALA A 82 -0.90 -2.30 -7.87
C ALA A 82 -0.70 -3.11 -9.15
N GLN A 83 0.24 -2.73 -10.01
CA GLN A 83 0.61 -3.49 -11.21
C GLN A 83 0.94 -4.95 -10.88
N ASN A 84 1.81 -5.18 -9.90
CA ASN A 84 2.19 -6.52 -9.49
C ASN A 84 1.02 -7.31 -8.90
N ALA A 85 0.20 -6.68 -8.06
CA ALA A 85 -0.91 -7.32 -7.39
C ALA A 85 -2.04 -7.70 -8.35
N ILE A 86 -2.49 -6.75 -9.18
CA ILE A 86 -3.56 -6.95 -10.16
C ILE A 86 -3.14 -7.93 -11.24
N LYS A 87 -1.91 -7.83 -11.79
CA LYS A 87 -1.40 -8.81 -12.76
C LYS A 87 -1.41 -10.24 -12.19
N LYS A 88 -1.14 -10.38 -10.89
CA LYS A 88 -1.15 -11.68 -10.21
C LYS A 88 -2.56 -12.22 -9.98
N LEU A 89 -3.52 -11.35 -9.68
CA LEU A 89 -4.94 -11.71 -9.61
C LEU A 89 -5.47 -12.11 -10.99
N TYR A 90 -5.22 -11.29 -12.02
CA TYR A 90 -5.60 -11.56 -13.40
C TYR A 90 -5.12 -12.95 -13.87
N LYS A 91 -3.82 -13.23 -13.70
CA LYS A 91 -3.24 -14.55 -14.03
C LYS A 91 -3.82 -15.72 -13.22
N ALA A 92 -4.50 -15.46 -12.10
CA ALA A 92 -5.16 -16.47 -11.29
C ALA A 92 -6.64 -16.68 -11.69
N GLY A 93 -7.10 -16.04 -12.78
CA GLY A 93 -8.48 -16.15 -13.26
C GLY A 93 -9.48 -15.30 -12.47
N VAL A 94 -9.01 -14.25 -11.80
CA VAL A 94 -9.88 -13.28 -11.13
C VAL A 94 -10.54 -12.37 -12.17
N ASP A 95 -11.85 -12.19 -12.04
CA ASP A 95 -12.69 -11.36 -12.92
C ASP A 95 -13.36 -10.21 -12.17
N LYS A 96 -13.25 -10.15 -10.85
CA LYS A 96 -13.70 -9.02 -10.01
C LYS A 96 -12.68 -8.69 -8.96
N ILE A 97 -12.53 -7.43 -8.58
CA ILE A 97 -11.78 -7.06 -7.37
C ILE A 97 -12.64 -6.30 -6.40
N VAL A 98 -12.41 -6.51 -5.10
CA VAL A 98 -13.08 -5.77 -4.03
C VAL A 98 -12.02 -5.13 -3.14
N PHE A 99 -12.07 -3.81 -2.96
CA PHE A 99 -11.15 -3.08 -2.10
C PHE A 99 -11.89 -2.07 -1.21
N GLY A 100 -11.33 -1.80 -0.03
CA GLY A 100 -11.88 -0.77 0.86
C GLY A 100 -11.58 0.64 0.34
N SER A 101 -12.57 1.52 0.35
CA SER A 101 -12.48 2.91 -0.12
C SER A 101 -13.04 3.87 0.93
N GLU A 102 -12.41 5.03 1.09
CA GLU A 102 -12.92 6.15 1.88
C GLU A 102 -13.98 6.95 1.10
N SER A 103 -13.84 7.11 -0.22
CA SER A 103 -14.83 7.85 -1.03
C SER A 103 -15.98 6.99 -1.57
N ASN A 104 -15.75 5.69 -1.71
CA ASN A 104 -16.65 4.73 -2.35
C ASN A 104 -17.11 5.13 -3.77
N ASP A 105 -16.37 6.02 -4.45
CA ASP A 105 -16.69 6.58 -5.77
C ASP A 105 -15.90 5.88 -6.88
N ILE A 106 -16.35 4.69 -7.25
CA ILE A 106 -15.71 3.87 -8.31
C ILE A 106 -15.87 4.53 -9.67
N GLU A 107 -17.03 5.13 -9.93
CA GLU A 107 -17.36 5.68 -11.25
C GLU A 107 -16.41 6.83 -11.60
N GLN A 108 -16.15 7.73 -10.65
CA GLN A 108 -15.17 8.78 -10.83
C GLN A 108 -13.76 8.20 -11.04
N MET A 109 -13.35 7.19 -10.27
CA MET A 109 -12.04 6.55 -10.46
C MET A 109 -11.90 5.89 -11.84
N ILE A 110 -12.94 5.20 -12.32
CA ILE A 110 -12.98 4.60 -13.66
C ILE A 110 -12.93 5.70 -14.74
N PHE A 111 -13.72 6.76 -14.59
CA PHE A 111 -13.74 7.88 -15.53
C PHE A 111 -12.36 8.52 -15.66
N ILE A 112 -11.71 8.82 -14.53
CA ILE A 112 -10.37 9.41 -14.50
C ILE A 112 -9.37 8.45 -15.17
N ALA A 113 -9.39 7.16 -14.81
CA ALA A 113 -8.45 6.19 -15.39
C ALA A 113 -8.64 6.02 -16.92
N LYS A 114 -9.87 5.97 -17.43
CA LYS A 114 -10.15 5.94 -18.88
C LYS A 114 -9.67 7.22 -19.56
N THR A 115 -9.90 8.37 -18.94
CA THR A 115 -9.43 9.67 -19.44
C THR A 115 -7.91 9.72 -19.55
N LEU A 116 -7.20 9.27 -18.51
CA LEU A 116 -5.73 9.19 -18.53
C LEU A 116 -5.22 8.23 -19.60
N LYS A 117 -5.83 7.05 -19.75
CA LYS A 117 -5.44 6.08 -20.79
C LYS A 117 -5.54 6.69 -22.19
N LYS A 118 -6.62 7.43 -22.48
CA LYS A 118 -6.86 8.06 -23.79
C LYS A 118 -5.92 9.26 -24.05
N ASN A 119 -5.52 10.00 -23.02
CA ASN A 119 -4.86 11.30 -23.15
C ASN A 119 -3.49 11.38 -22.47
N GLN A 120 -2.82 10.24 -22.24
CA GLN A 120 -1.63 10.15 -21.39
C GLN A 120 -0.55 11.17 -21.74
N GLN A 121 -0.22 11.33 -23.03
CA GLN A 121 0.83 12.25 -23.48
C GLN A 121 0.46 13.71 -23.18
N ASN A 122 -0.78 14.12 -23.44
CA ASN A 122 -1.25 15.48 -23.18
C ASN A 122 -1.29 15.75 -21.67
N PHE A 123 -1.84 14.80 -20.89
CA PHE A 123 -1.86 14.89 -19.43
C PHE A 123 -0.45 15.06 -18.85
N ASP A 124 0.53 14.30 -19.34
CA ASP A 124 1.92 14.38 -18.89
C ASP A 124 2.58 15.74 -19.19
N GLN A 125 2.20 16.40 -20.28
CA GLN A 125 2.67 17.76 -20.59
C GLN A 125 2.04 18.79 -19.65
N ILE A 126 0.71 18.73 -19.47
CA ILE A 126 -0.05 19.64 -18.61
C ILE A 126 0.41 19.54 -17.15
N ILE A 127 0.53 18.32 -16.60
CA ILE A 127 0.93 18.14 -15.20
C ILE A 127 2.37 18.61 -14.96
N ARG A 128 3.28 18.44 -15.94
CA ARG A 128 4.65 18.98 -15.86
C ARG A 128 4.67 20.50 -15.82
N LYS A 129 3.80 21.17 -16.57
CA LYS A 129 3.62 22.63 -16.53
C LYS A 129 3.23 23.06 -15.11
N TYR A 130 2.20 22.46 -14.52
CA TYR A 130 1.75 22.77 -13.15
C TYR A 130 2.83 22.51 -12.08
N ILE A 131 3.57 21.41 -12.17
CA ILE A 131 4.61 21.08 -11.18
C ILE A 131 5.84 21.99 -11.35
N ARG A 132 6.32 22.21 -12.59
CA ARG A 132 7.59 22.89 -12.83
C ARG A 132 7.46 24.41 -12.86
N LYS A 133 6.43 24.92 -13.54
CA LYS A 133 6.21 26.37 -13.71
C LYS A 133 5.48 26.95 -12.51
N GLU A 134 4.37 26.34 -12.12
CA GLU A 134 3.51 26.87 -11.03
C GLU A 134 3.89 26.34 -9.64
N LYS A 135 4.88 25.45 -9.56
CA LYS A 135 5.42 24.88 -8.30
C LYS A 135 4.35 24.22 -7.42
N LEU A 136 3.25 23.74 -8.03
CA LEU A 136 2.16 23.09 -7.31
C LEU A 136 2.59 21.72 -6.80
N ALA A 137 2.11 21.36 -5.60
CA ALA A 137 2.24 19.99 -5.09
C ALA A 137 1.48 19.02 -6.00
N TYR A 138 1.99 17.79 -6.12
CA TYR A 138 1.46 16.79 -7.06
C TYR A 138 -0.07 16.60 -7.01
N PRO A 139 -0.73 16.47 -5.83
CA PRO A 139 -2.19 16.29 -5.80
C PRO A 139 -2.96 17.47 -6.38
N LYS A 140 -2.48 18.70 -6.15
CA LYS A 140 -3.09 19.91 -6.70
C LYS A 140 -2.80 20.01 -8.20
N ALA A 141 -1.55 19.77 -8.62
CA ALA A 141 -1.17 19.73 -10.02
C ALA A 141 -1.97 18.68 -10.82
N PHE A 142 -2.22 17.51 -10.24
CA PHE A 142 -3.01 16.44 -10.84
C PHE A 142 -4.47 16.88 -11.03
N SER A 143 -5.07 17.51 -10.02
CA SER A 143 -6.45 18.01 -10.08
C SER A 143 -6.59 19.11 -11.13
N CYS A 144 -5.66 20.08 -11.17
CA CYS A 144 -5.63 21.14 -12.18
C CYS A 144 -5.40 20.58 -13.59
N ALA A 145 -4.51 19.60 -13.75
CA ALA A 145 -4.27 18.95 -15.04
C ALA A 145 -5.49 18.19 -15.57
N LEU A 146 -6.23 17.51 -14.69
CA LEU A 146 -7.50 16.88 -15.08
C LEU A 146 -8.56 17.90 -15.44
N GLN A 147 -8.65 19.01 -14.70
CA GLN A 147 -9.58 20.10 -15.02
C GLN A 147 -9.27 20.72 -16.39
N GLU A 148 -8.01 21.05 -16.67
CA GLU A 148 -7.57 21.59 -17.96
C GLU A 148 -7.87 20.59 -19.10
N LEU A 149 -7.70 19.29 -18.85
CA LEU A 149 -7.93 18.25 -19.87
C LEU A 149 -9.40 17.94 -20.15
N THR A 150 -10.29 18.07 -19.14
CA THR A 150 -11.67 17.56 -19.22
C THR A 150 -12.75 18.63 -19.09
N GLY A 151 -12.39 19.85 -18.66
CA GLY A 151 -13.32 20.91 -18.28
C GLY A 151 -14.08 20.63 -16.97
N LYS A 152 -13.81 19.51 -16.28
CA LYS A 152 -14.50 19.12 -15.05
C LYS A 152 -13.55 19.15 -13.84
N ASN A 153 -14.08 19.60 -12.71
CA ASN A 153 -13.34 19.59 -11.45
C ASN A 153 -13.31 18.17 -10.89
N PHE A 154 -12.10 17.61 -10.80
CA PHE A 154 -11.84 16.35 -10.13
C PHE A 154 -10.91 16.56 -8.96
N THR A 155 -11.21 15.91 -7.84
CA THR A 155 -10.25 15.78 -6.74
C THR A 155 -9.49 14.47 -6.94
N MET A 156 -8.17 14.49 -6.67
CA MET A 156 -7.40 13.25 -6.68
C MET A 156 -8.03 12.25 -5.68
N PRO A 157 -8.28 10.99 -6.08
CA PRO A 157 -8.85 10.01 -5.15
C PRO A 157 -8.00 9.88 -3.89
N ASN A 158 -8.63 10.04 -2.73
CA ASN A 158 -7.98 9.82 -1.44
C ASN A 158 -7.51 8.36 -1.30
N ASP A 159 -8.21 7.44 -1.96
CA ASP A 159 -7.88 6.02 -2.08
C ASP A 159 -6.83 5.75 -3.16
N ILE A 160 -5.60 6.23 -2.94
CA ILE A 160 -4.49 6.08 -3.88
C ILE A 160 -4.33 4.62 -4.36
N LEU A 161 -4.44 3.64 -3.46
CA LEU A 161 -4.33 2.22 -3.85
C LEU A 161 -5.51 1.75 -4.70
N GLY A 162 -6.74 2.10 -4.34
CA GLY A 162 -7.95 1.75 -5.10
C GLY A 162 -7.89 2.30 -6.53
N PHE A 163 -7.51 3.57 -6.65
CA PHE A 163 -7.32 4.21 -7.95
C PHE A 163 -6.19 3.55 -8.76
N GLU A 164 -5.05 3.21 -8.15
CA GLU A 164 -3.97 2.51 -8.84
C GLU A 164 -4.37 1.09 -9.29
N TYR A 165 -5.25 0.40 -8.56
CA TYR A 165 -5.83 -0.87 -9.01
C TYR A 165 -6.69 -0.68 -10.27
N ILE A 166 -7.63 0.27 -10.23
CA ILE A 166 -8.51 0.59 -11.36
C ILE A 166 -7.69 1.04 -12.58
N LYS A 167 -6.73 1.93 -12.38
CA LYS A 167 -5.82 2.38 -13.44
C LYS A 167 -5.05 1.22 -14.05
N THR A 168 -4.54 0.30 -13.22
CA THR A 168 -3.84 -0.90 -13.71
C THR A 168 -4.75 -1.78 -14.56
N ILE A 169 -5.98 -2.04 -14.10
CA ILE A 169 -6.97 -2.85 -14.84
C ILE A 169 -7.22 -2.23 -16.22
N ILE A 170 -7.54 -0.93 -16.26
CA ILE A 170 -7.91 -0.22 -17.48
C ILE A 170 -6.72 -0.10 -18.45
N PHE A 171 -5.52 0.24 -17.95
CA PHE A 171 -4.34 0.43 -18.80
C PHE A 171 -3.86 -0.87 -19.46
N ASN A 172 -4.18 -2.03 -18.87
CA ASN A 172 -3.77 -3.33 -19.40
C ASN A 172 -4.93 -4.12 -20.05
N ASP A 173 -6.10 -3.50 -20.19
CA ASP A 173 -7.31 -4.14 -20.76
C ASP A 173 -7.65 -5.48 -20.07
N TYR A 174 -7.45 -5.55 -18.75
CA TYR A 174 -7.83 -6.73 -18.00
C TYR A 174 -9.35 -6.79 -17.84
N ASN A 175 -9.93 -7.95 -18.14
CA ASN A 175 -11.35 -8.23 -17.91
C ASN A 175 -11.63 -8.45 -16.41
N ILE A 176 -11.45 -7.39 -15.62
CA ILE A 176 -11.65 -7.37 -14.17
C ILE A 176 -12.58 -6.22 -13.82
N THR A 177 -13.71 -6.52 -13.18
CA THR A 177 -14.65 -5.50 -12.71
C THR A 177 -14.28 -5.04 -11.29
N PRO A 178 -13.99 -3.74 -11.07
CA PRO A 178 -13.70 -3.23 -9.73
C PRO A 178 -14.97 -2.94 -8.94
N TYR A 179 -14.94 -3.31 -7.66
CA TYR A 179 -15.93 -2.98 -6.64
C TYR A 179 -15.21 -2.36 -5.44
N SER A 180 -15.85 -1.38 -4.80
CA SER A 180 -15.39 -0.77 -3.57
C SER A 180 -16.40 -1.02 -2.46
N LEU A 181 -15.86 -1.06 -1.25
CA LEU A 181 -16.65 -1.11 -0.04
C LEU A 181 -16.23 0.07 0.82
N GLU A 182 -17.20 0.90 1.21
CA GLU A 182 -16.95 2.00 2.12
C GLU A 182 -16.36 1.48 3.44
N ARG A 183 -15.34 2.18 3.93
CA ARG A 183 -14.70 1.88 5.21
C ARG A 183 -15.58 2.32 6.36
N ASN A 184 -15.86 1.39 7.24
CA ASN A 184 -16.52 1.63 8.52
C ASN A 184 -15.65 2.41 9.52
N ILE A 185 -14.34 2.42 9.31
CA ILE A 185 -13.39 3.24 10.06
C ILE A 185 -12.24 3.65 9.15
N ALA A 186 -11.84 4.92 9.23
CA ALA A 186 -10.74 5.46 8.43
C ALA A 186 -9.45 4.65 8.64
N PHE A 187 -8.67 4.47 7.58
CA PHE A 187 -7.47 3.61 7.57
C PHE A 187 -6.43 3.93 8.66
N HIS A 188 -6.41 5.17 9.15
CA HIS A 188 -5.49 5.66 10.18
C HIS A 188 -6.19 6.21 11.42
N SER A 189 -7.47 5.87 11.63
CA SER A 189 -8.17 6.34 12.83
C SER A 189 -7.47 5.86 14.11
N GLU A 190 -7.32 6.79 15.06
CA GLU A 190 -6.85 6.54 16.42
C GLU A 190 -8.00 6.20 17.38
N THR A 191 -9.24 6.40 16.95
CA THR A 191 -10.45 6.04 17.69
C THR A 191 -10.95 4.66 17.29
N THR A 192 -11.90 4.13 18.06
CA THR A 192 -12.62 2.89 17.76
C THR A 192 -14.10 3.20 17.57
N ILE A 193 -14.77 2.42 16.72
CA ILE A 193 -16.23 2.45 16.56
C ILE A 193 -16.70 1.03 16.78
N ASP A 194 -17.47 0.79 17.84
CA ASP A 194 -17.93 -0.53 18.28
C ASP A 194 -16.77 -1.55 18.40
N ASN A 195 -16.80 -2.59 17.56
CA ASN A 195 -15.77 -3.63 17.46
C ASN A 195 -14.80 -3.39 16.30
N TYR A 196 -14.69 -2.16 15.79
CA TYR A 196 -13.82 -1.80 14.69
C TYR A 196 -12.72 -0.83 15.10
N ALA A 197 -11.52 -1.12 14.61
CA ALA A 197 -10.30 -0.35 14.84
C ALA A 197 -9.43 -0.37 13.58
N SER A 198 -8.66 0.68 13.36
CA SER A 198 -7.70 0.74 12.26
C SER A 198 -6.54 -0.24 12.50
N ALA A 199 -5.95 -0.78 11.42
CA ALA A 199 -4.80 -1.66 11.54
C ALA A 199 -3.62 -0.98 12.27
N SER A 200 -3.43 0.33 12.07
CA SER A 200 -2.40 1.11 12.76
C SER A 200 -2.65 1.16 14.27
N LEU A 201 -3.88 1.43 14.70
CA LEU A 201 -4.26 1.44 16.12
C LEU A 201 -4.01 0.08 16.77
N LEU A 202 -4.37 -1.02 16.09
CA LEU A 202 -4.11 -2.36 16.59
C LEU A 202 -2.61 -2.66 16.73
N ARG A 203 -1.77 -2.15 15.82
CA ARG A 203 -0.29 -2.27 15.97
C ARG A 203 0.23 -1.45 17.15
N ASN A 204 -0.36 -0.29 17.44
CA ASN A 204 -0.01 0.53 18.60
C ASN A 204 -0.44 -0.15 19.91
N LYS A 205 -1.66 -0.69 19.98
CA LYS A 205 -2.12 -1.50 21.13
C LYS A 205 -1.17 -2.66 21.41
N LEU A 206 -0.81 -3.43 20.38
CA LEU A 206 0.19 -4.51 20.51
C LEU A 206 1.57 -4.03 20.97
N ARG A 207 1.97 -2.80 20.62
CA ARG A 207 3.25 -2.22 21.06
C ARG A 207 3.22 -1.89 22.54
N ASN A 208 2.06 -1.47 23.06
CA ASN A 208 1.81 -1.15 24.46
C ASN A 208 1.42 -2.38 25.30
N ASN A 209 1.52 -3.60 24.74
CA ASN A 209 1.07 -4.85 25.35
C ASN A 209 -0.44 -4.87 25.70
N GLU A 210 -1.25 -4.06 25.02
CA GLU A 210 -2.70 -4.06 25.15
C GLU A 210 -3.34 -5.17 24.30
N SER A 211 -4.47 -5.70 24.77
CA SER A 211 -5.23 -6.70 24.01
C SER A 211 -5.87 -6.08 22.76
N ILE A 212 -5.90 -6.88 21.68
CA ILE A 212 -6.64 -6.55 20.45
C ILE A 212 -7.80 -7.53 20.19
N SER A 213 -8.14 -8.40 21.14
CA SER A 213 -9.10 -9.50 20.95
C SER A 213 -10.50 -9.04 20.55
N GLN A 214 -10.91 -7.84 20.97
CA GLN A 214 -12.19 -7.22 20.57
C GLN A 214 -12.25 -6.92 19.07
N PHE A 215 -11.10 -6.60 18.45
CA PHE A 215 -11.01 -6.09 17.09
C PHE A 215 -10.40 -7.10 16.10
N SER A 216 -9.76 -8.15 16.61
CA SER A 216 -9.02 -9.11 15.81
C SER A 216 -9.10 -10.52 16.39
N PRO A 217 -9.37 -11.53 15.54
CA PRO A 217 -9.31 -12.93 15.95
C PRO A 217 -7.86 -13.47 16.01
N MET A 218 -6.87 -12.67 15.64
CA MET A 218 -5.48 -13.12 15.62
C MET A 218 -4.87 -13.12 17.02
N LYS A 219 -4.31 -14.27 17.43
CA LYS A 219 -3.47 -14.36 18.63
C LYS A 219 -2.01 -14.05 18.28
N ILE A 220 -1.51 -12.89 18.69
CA ILE A 220 -0.14 -12.44 18.41
C ILE A 220 0.64 -12.30 19.73
N LYS A 221 1.42 -13.33 20.08
CA LYS A 221 2.25 -13.34 21.30
C LYS A 221 3.52 -12.48 21.19
N HIS A 222 4.17 -12.50 20.02
CA HIS A 222 5.43 -11.81 19.79
C HIS A 222 5.31 -10.93 18.54
N PRO A 223 4.68 -9.74 18.66
CA PRO A 223 4.57 -8.81 17.56
C PRO A 223 5.96 -8.35 17.10
N ARG A 224 6.17 -8.32 15.78
CA ARG A 224 7.42 -7.87 15.17
C ARG A 224 7.29 -6.43 14.75
N PHE A 225 8.26 -5.61 15.15
CA PHE A 225 8.32 -4.21 14.77
C PHE A 225 9.67 -3.89 14.14
N ILE A 226 9.66 -3.01 13.13
CA ILE A 226 10.84 -2.72 12.32
C ILE A 226 11.91 -1.93 13.09
N ASP A 227 11.50 -1.10 14.05
CA ASP A 227 12.37 -0.32 14.94
C ASP A 227 13.35 -1.18 15.73
N LYS A 228 12.96 -2.42 16.09
CA LYS A 228 13.86 -3.40 16.72
C LYS A 228 15.06 -3.79 15.84
N TYR A 229 14.99 -3.52 14.54
CA TYR A 229 16.08 -3.78 13.58
C TYR A 229 16.87 -2.51 13.22
N TYR A 230 16.63 -1.38 13.88
CA TYR A 230 17.26 -0.11 13.54
C TYR A 230 18.80 -0.15 13.64
N LYS A 231 19.36 -0.63 14.75
CA LYS A 231 20.82 -0.79 14.91
C LYS A 231 21.43 -1.65 13.80
N LYS A 232 20.74 -2.73 13.41
CA LYS A 232 21.16 -3.59 12.30
C LYS A 232 21.10 -2.85 10.96
N PHE A 233 20.05 -2.07 10.72
CA PHE A 233 19.93 -1.24 9.53
C PHE A 233 21.09 -0.25 9.42
N ILE A 234 21.37 0.52 10.48
CA ILE A 234 22.46 1.50 10.49
C ILE A 234 23.81 0.82 10.22
N LYS A 235 24.11 -0.30 10.89
CA LYS A 235 25.33 -1.07 10.62
C LYS A 235 25.44 -1.51 9.15
N ILE A 236 24.34 -1.94 8.52
CA ILE A 236 24.36 -2.30 7.10
C ILE A 236 24.58 -1.05 6.23
N LEU A 237 23.87 0.05 6.53
CA LEU A 237 23.94 1.30 5.78
C LEU A 237 25.36 1.86 5.79
N THR A 238 26.02 1.96 6.94
CA THR A 238 27.35 2.57 7.09
C THR A 238 28.47 1.68 6.57
N ASN A 239 28.32 0.36 6.62
CA ASN A 239 29.35 -0.58 6.16
C ASN A 239 29.19 -0.98 4.69
N THR A 240 28.14 -0.51 4.01
CA THR A 240 27.92 -0.83 2.59
C THR A 240 28.50 0.27 1.72
N ASN A 241 29.34 -0.10 0.75
CA ASN A 241 29.89 0.82 -0.23
C ASN A 241 28.78 1.63 -0.94
N ILE A 242 28.97 2.93 -1.10
CA ILE A 242 27.97 3.84 -1.67
C ILE A 242 27.52 3.43 -3.07
N ASN A 243 28.41 2.89 -3.92
CA ASN A 243 28.06 2.41 -5.26
C ASN A 243 27.15 1.18 -5.22
N LYS A 244 27.17 0.41 -4.13
CA LYS A 244 26.24 -0.69 -3.90
C LYS A 244 24.90 -0.19 -3.37
N LEU A 245 24.90 0.83 -2.51
CA LEU A 245 23.65 1.49 -2.06
C LEU A 245 22.87 2.09 -3.25
N LYS A 246 23.58 2.70 -4.20
CA LYS A 246 22.99 3.24 -5.44
C LYS A 246 22.29 2.20 -6.32
N LYS A 247 22.62 0.92 -6.18
CA LYS A 247 21.98 -0.16 -6.93
C LYS A 247 20.58 -0.50 -6.41
N VAL A 248 20.28 -0.20 -5.14
CA VAL A 248 18.94 -0.40 -4.55
C VAL A 248 17.90 0.25 -5.45
N LYS A 249 16.96 -0.53 -5.98
CA LYS A 249 15.94 -0.09 -6.95
C LYS A 249 15.20 1.23 -6.60
N LEU A 250 15.04 1.52 -5.31
CA LEU A 250 14.32 2.71 -4.82
C LEU A 250 15.23 3.92 -4.51
N VAL A 251 16.54 3.71 -4.51
CA VAL A 251 17.57 4.74 -4.33
C VAL A 251 17.79 5.44 -5.66
N SER A 252 17.55 6.74 -5.68
CA SER A 252 17.79 7.59 -6.83
C SER A 252 18.10 9.00 -6.35
N GLU A 253 18.65 9.84 -7.24
CA GLU A 253 18.74 11.29 -7.03
C GLU A 253 19.48 11.69 -5.74
N GLY A 254 20.49 10.91 -5.34
CA GLY A 254 21.36 11.21 -4.20
C GLY A 254 20.76 10.90 -2.82
N ILE A 255 19.65 10.17 -2.75
CA ILE A 255 19.03 9.82 -1.45
C ILE A 255 19.96 9.00 -0.55
N GLU A 256 20.89 8.22 -1.11
CA GLU A 256 21.92 7.51 -0.37
C GLU A 256 22.79 8.45 0.48
N ASN A 257 23.10 9.64 -0.01
CA ASN A 257 23.85 10.64 0.74
C ASN A 257 23.04 11.18 1.91
N LEU A 258 21.73 11.40 1.70
CA LEU A 258 20.81 11.84 2.76
C LEU A 258 20.69 10.79 3.87
N LEU A 259 20.63 9.50 3.50
CA LEU A 259 20.59 8.40 4.47
C LEU A 259 21.88 8.35 5.29
N LEU A 260 23.05 8.44 4.64
CA LEU A 260 24.35 8.42 5.33
C LEU A 260 24.54 9.64 6.23
N LYS A 261 24.16 10.84 5.76
CA LYS A 261 24.21 12.08 6.55
C LYS A 261 23.44 11.95 7.87
N ASN A 262 22.32 11.23 7.86
CA ASN A 262 21.46 11.04 9.02
C ASN A 262 21.73 9.74 9.79
N ALA A 263 22.81 9.01 9.50
CA ALA A 263 23.09 7.71 10.11
C ALA A 263 23.28 7.76 11.64
N ASN A 264 23.60 8.94 12.20
CA ASN A 264 23.82 9.16 13.63
C ASN A 264 22.54 9.43 14.43
N GLN A 265 21.36 9.38 13.80
CA GLN A 265 20.10 9.55 14.53
C GLN A 265 19.92 8.44 15.60
N PRO A 266 19.31 8.74 16.75
CA PRO A 266 19.30 7.81 17.89
C PRO A 266 18.36 6.62 17.69
N ASP A 267 17.29 6.81 16.91
CA ASP A 267 16.25 5.81 16.72
C ASP A 267 15.64 5.83 15.32
N TYR A 268 14.84 4.81 15.03
CA TYR A 268 14.19 4.61 13.73
C TYR A 268 13.28 5.76 13.30
N ASN A 269 12.49 6.31 14.22
CA ASN A 269 11.54 7.38 13.89
C ASN A 269 12.30 8.69 13.63
N SER A 270 13.26 9.02 14.49
CA SER A 270 14.15 10.18 14.31
C SER A 270 14.90 10.10 12.98
N PHE A 271 15.43 8.93 12.62
CA PHE A 271 16.06 8.69 11.31
C PHE A 271 15.12 8.91 10.13
N VAL A 272 13.92 8.31 10.18
CA VAL A 272 12.94 8.44 9.10
C VAL A 272 12.56 9.90 8.91
N ASN A 273 12.24 10.61 10.01
CA ASN A 273 11.83 12.01 9.98
C ASN A 273 12.94 12.92 9.43
N ALA A 274 14.20 12.70 9.84
CA ALA A 274 15.34 13.47 9.34
C ALA A 274 15.64 13.23 7.84
N CYS A 275 15.16 12.12 7.27
CA CYS A 275 15.29 11.82 5.85
C CYS A 275 14.07 12.23 5.01
N VAL A 276 12.99 12.73 5.61
CA VAL A 276 11.83 13.25 4.87
C VAL A 276 12.15 14.61 4.27
N SER A 277 11.70 14.83 3.03
CA SER A 277 11.85 16.11 2.35
C SER A 277 10.68 16.36 1.39
N LYS A 278 10.63 17.53 0.75
CA LYS A 278 9.68 17.81 -0.35
C LYS A 278 9.75 16.76 -1.48
N ARG A 279 10.90 16.11 -1.67
CA ARG A 279 11.11 15.06 -2.70
C ARG A 279 10.85 13.65 -2.16
N TYR A 280 11.13 13.38 -0.89
CA TYR A 280 11.09 12.02 -0.33
C TYR A 280 10.07 11.90 0.80
N THR A 281 9.02 11.11 0.55
CA THR A 281 8.01 10.80 1.56
C THR A 281 8.53 9.79 2.58
N ALA A 282 7.98 9.82 3.80
CA ALA A 282 8.32 8.85 4.85
C ALA A 282 8.16 7.39 4.35
N SER A 283 7.10 7.09 3.60
CA SER A 283 6.90 5.75 3.02
C SER A 283 8.00 5.34 2.05
N ARG A 284 8.58 6.29 1.28
CA ARG A 284 9.73 5.99 0.41
C ARG A 284 10.97 5.64 1.23
N ILE A 285 11.26 6.42 2.28
CA ILE A 285 12.37 6.15 3.20
C ILE A 285 12.20 4.78 3.86
N LYS A 286 11.04 4.50 4.45
CA LYS A 286 10.71 3.21 5.08
C LYS A 286 10.90 2.02 4.12
N ARG A 287 10.48 2.14 2.86
CA ARG A 287 10.74 1.10 1.85
C ARG A 287 12.24 0.91 1.60
N ILE A 288 13.02 1.97 1.45
CA ILE A 288 14.48 1.84 1.24
C ILE A 288 15.15 1.16 2.44
N ILE A 289 14.75 1.51 3.66
CA ILE A 289 15.22 0.83 4.88
C ILE A 289 14.94 -0.68 4.79
N ALA A 290 13.73 -1.08 4.38
CA ALA A 290 13.38 -2.49 4.21
C ALA A 290 14.24 -3.19 3.13
N TRP A 291 14.53 -2.53 2.01
CA TRP A 291 15.40 -3.07 0.95
C TRP A 291 16.84 -3.28 1.45
N ILE A 292 17.40 -2.30 2.14
CA ILE A 292 18.75 -2.36 2.73
C ILE A 292 18.83 -3.46 3.81
N LEU A 293 17.84 -3.52 4.72
CA LEU A 293 17.76 -4.58 5.75
C LEU A 293 17.72 -5.99 5.14
N CYS A 294 17.06 -6.14 3.99
CA CYS A 294 16.97 -7.40 3.26
C CYS A 294 18.16 -7.63 2.31
N LYS A 295 19.12 -6.70 2.25
CA LYS A 295 20.27 -6.71 1.34
C LYS A 295 19.85 -6.93 -0.13
N LYS A 296 18.73 -6.30 -0.52
CA LYS A 296 18.25 -6.26 -1.89
C LYS A 296 18.83 -5.01 -2.54
N TRP A 297 19.86 -5.20 -3.37
CA TRP A 297 20.54 -4.17 -4.14
C TRP A 297 19.91 -4.18 -5.52
#